data_AF-A0A661BTA7-F1
#
_entry.id   AF-A0A661BTA7-F1
#
_cell.length_a   1.000
_cell.length_b   1.000
_cell.length_c   1.000
_cell.angle_alpha   90.00
_cell.angle_beta   90.00
_cell.angle_gamma   90.00
#
_symmetry.space_group_name_H-M   'P 1'
#
loop_
_entity.id
_entity.type
_entity.pdbx_description
1 polymer ?
#
loop_
_entity_poly.entity_id
_entity_poly.type
_entity_poly.pdbx_seq_one_letter_code
_entity_poly.pdbx_strand_id
1 'polypeptide(L)' 'KAAEIFSIPEQYTSMAMLTVGYQLAEDKISGEMMERESSARKRNPLAEQFFDGEWGKPIA' A
#
# COMPACT_ATOMS: atom_id res chain seq x y z
N LYS A 1 16.09 -11.02 -7.24
CA LYS A 1 16.26 -9.83 -8.12
C LYS A 1 16.73 -8.60 -7.36
N ALA A 2 15.88 -7.87 -6.60
CA ALA A 2 16.32 -6.61 -5.96
C ALA A 2 17.53 -6.79 -5.03
N ALA A 3 17.51 -7.81 -4.15
CA ALA A 3 18.63 -8.09 -3.25
C ALA A 3 19.95 -8.37 -3.99
N GLU A 4 19.92 -9.12 -5.09
CA GLU A 4 21.11 -9.40 -5.91
C GLU A 4 21.63 -8.14 -6.62
N ILE A 5 20.73 -7.39 -7.27
CA ILE A 5 21.07 -6.19 -8.05
C ILE A 5 21.68 -5.11 -7.16
N PHE A 6 21.13 -4.92 -5.97
CA PHE A 6 21.58 -3.91 -5.01
C PHE A 6 22.57 -4.46 -3.97
N SER A 7 23.00 -5.72 -4.12
CA SER A 7 23.94 -6.39 -3.20
C SER A 7 23.51 -6.28 -1.73
N ILE A 8 22.22 -6.47 -1.46
CA ILE A 8 21.66 -6.45 -0.10
C ILE A 8 22.17 -7.69 0.64
N PRO A 9 22.90 -7.54 1.76
CA PRO A 9 23.39 -8.67 2.54
C PRO A 9 22.26 -9.53 3.11
N GLU A 10 22.50 -10.84 3.26
CA GLU A 10 21.48 -11.83 3.67
C GLU A 10 20.81 -11.52 5.01
N GLN A 11 21.51 -10.83 5.92
CA GLN A 11 20.95 -10.43 7.22
C GLN A 11 19.92 -9.29 7.13
N TYR A 12 19.70 -8.70 5.96
CA TYR A 12 18.76 -7.60 5.76
C TYR A 12 17.61 -8.00 4.84
N THR A 13 16.40 -7.55 5.19
CA THR A 13 15.20 -7.73 4.37
C THR A 13 14.79 -6.40 3.74
N SER A 14 14.63 -6.39 2.42
CA SER A 14 14.05 -5.25 1.70
C SER A 14 12.55 -5.15 1.97
N MET A 15 12.14 -4.17 2.77
CA MET A 15 10.74 -4.02 3.19
C MET A 15 9.84 -3.39 2.10
N ALA A 16 10.38 -2.49 1.28
CA ALA A 16 9.63 -1.80 0.23
C ALA A 16 10.57 -1.24 -0.85
N MET A 17 10.04 -1.06 -2.05
CA MET A 17 10.63 -0.23 -3.10
C MET A 17 9.66 0.91 -3.38
N LEU A 18 10.15 2.15 -3.34
CA LEU A 18 9.34 3.34 -3.55
C LEU A 18 9.67 3.97 -4.90
N THR A 19 8.65 4.21 -5.71
CA THR A 19 8.78 5.00 -6.94
C THR A 19 8.51 6.47 -6.60
N VAL A 20 9.46 7.34 -6.93
CA VAL A 20 9.35 8.79 -6.70
C VAL A 20 9.51 9.50 -8.03
N GLY A 21 8.57 10.39 -8.35
CA GLY A 21 8.55 11.14 -9.59
C GLY A 21 7.28 11.98 -9.71
N TYR A 22 7.16 12.71 -10.82
CA TYR A 22 5.94 13.45 -11.13
C TYR A 22 4.83 12.52 -11.62
N GLN A 23 3.59 12.92 -11.38
CA GLN A 23 2.40 12.20 -11.83
C GLN A 23 2.40 12.08 -13.35
N LEU A 24 2.07 10.88 -13.86
CA LEU A 24 1.89 10.67 -15.29
C LEU A 24 0.59 11.36 -15.76
N ALA A 25 0.59 11.90 -16.97
CA ALA A 25 -0.63 12.45 -17.57
C ALA A 25 -1.72 11.37 -17.67
N GLU A 26 -2.96 11.74 -17.33
CA GLU A 26 -4.08 10.80 -17.22
C GLU A 26 -4.31 9.99 -18.51
N ASP A 27 -4.22 10.64 -19.67
CA ASP A 27 -4.37 10.01 -20.99
C ASP A 27 -3.32 8.94 -21.30
N LYS A 28 -2.24 8.87 -20.52
CA LYS A 28 -1.16 7.88 -20.63
C LYS A 28 -1.26 6.76 -19.61
N ILE A 29 -2.19 6.81 -18.65
CA ILE A 29 -2.40 5.74 -17.68
C ILE A 29 -3.34 4.70 -18.30
N SER A 30 -2.85 3.47 -18.46
CA SER A 30 -3.58 2.43 -19.21
C SER A 30 -4.66 1.72 -18.39
N GLY A 31 -5.87 1.58 -18.95
CA GLY A 31 -6.88 0.61 -18.55
C GLY A 31 -7.09 0.49 -17.03
N GLU A 32 -6.84 -0.71 -16.49
CA GLU A 32 -7.01 -1.02 -15.06
C GLU A 32 -6.22 -0.08 -14.12
N MET A 33 -5.06 0.42 -14.55
CA MET A 33 -4.27 1.35 -13.73
C MET A 33 -5.01 2.67 -13.54
N MET A 34 -5.71 3.16 -14.57
CA MET A 34 -6.51 4.37 -14.48
C MET A 34 -7.74 4.17 -13.59
N GLU A 35 -8.41 3.03 -13.72
CA GLU A 35 -9.53 2.69 -12.85
C GLU A 35 -9.11 2.69 -11.36
N ARG A 36 -7.93 2.15 -11.06
CA ARG A 36 -7.38 2.16 -9.70
C ARG A 36 -6.92 3.54 -9.24
N GLU A 37 -6.31 4.33 -10.12
CA GLU A 37 -5.85 5.69 -9.83
C GLU A 37 -7.02 6.61 -9.44
N SER A 38 -8.13 6.50 -10.17
CA SER A 38 -9.34 7.31 -9.97
C SER A 38 -10.29 6.77 -8.89
N SER A 39 -10.08 5.54 -8.44
CA SER A 39 -10.95 4.92 -7.44
C SER A 39 -10.79 5.55 -6.06
N ALA A 40 -11.93 5.87 -5.42
CA ALA A 40 -11.93 6.34 -4.05
C ALA A 40 -11.32 5.30 -3.09
N ARG A 41 -10.45 5.75 -2.18
CA ARG A 41 -9.76 4.87 -1.24
C ARG A 41 -10.74 4.33 -0.20
N LYS A 42 -11.05 3.03 -0.26
CA LYS A 42 -11.88 2.36 0.75
C LYS A 42 -11.08 2.01 1.99
N ARG A 43 -11.70 2.05 3.17
CA ARG A 43 -11.14 1.56 4.45
C ARG A 43 -12.12 0.59 5.06
N ASN A 44 -11.58 -0.31 5.88
CA ASN A 44 -12.39 -1.08 6.80
C ASN A 44 -13.01 -0.13 7.84
N PRO A 45 -14.25 -0.38 8.29
CA PRO A 45 -14.85 0.31 9.43
C PRO A 45 -13.92 0.31 10.66
N LEU A 46 -13.97 1.39 11.44
CA LEU A 46 -13.16 1.50 12.67
C LEU A 46 -13.46 0.37 13.66
N ALA A 47 -14.74 -0.02 13.78
CA ALA A 47 -15.19 -1.11 14.62
C ALA A 47 -14.53 -2.47 14.29
N GLU A 48 -13.97 -2.66 13.09
CA GLU A 48 -13.27 -3.90 12.72
C GLU A 48 -11.80 -3.92 13.16
N GLN A 49 -11.23 -2.76 13.49
CA GLN A 49 -9.79 -2.61 13.72
C GLN A 49 -9.47 -2.07 15.13
N PHE A 50 -10.44 -1.49 15.83
CA PHE A 50 -10.25 -0.87 17.13
C PHE A 50 -11.21 -1.45 18.16
N PHE A 51 -10.65 -1.95 19.26
CA PHE A 51 -11.39 -2.62 20.31
C PHE A 51 -11.23 -1.94 21.68
N ASP A 52 -12.27 -2.01 22.51
CA ASP A 52 -12.36 -1.41 23.84
C ASP A 52 -12.15 -2.45 24.95
N GLY A 53 -10.95 -2.49 25.52
CA GLY A 53 -10.59 -3.31 26.69
C GLY A 53 -10.49 -4.82 26.44
N GLU A 54 -11.14 -5.35 25.41
CA GLU A 54 -11.20 -6.77 25.07
C GLU A 54 -11.17 -6.98 23.57
N TRP A 55 -10.47 -8.03 23.11
CA TRP A 55 -10.40 -8.37 21.69
C TRP A 55 -11.79 -8.66 21.12
N GLY A 56 -12.13 -8.01 20.00
CA GLY A 56 -13.43 -8.20 19.33
C GLY A 56 -14.58 -7.35 19.89
N LYS A 57 -14.38 -6.56 20.96
CA LYS A 57 -15.36 -5.58 21.45
C LYS A 57 -15.11 -4.23 20.76
N PRO A 58 -15.88 -3.84 19.72
CA PRO A 58 -15.58 -2.64 18.95
C PRO A 58 -15.73 -1.36 19.77
N ILE A 59 -14.96 -0.33 19.41
CA ILE A 59 -15.22 1.04 19.88
C ILE A 59 -16.57 1.54 19.31
N ALA A 60 -17.30 2.33 20.11
CA ALA A 60 -18.57 2.96 19.72
C ALA A 60 -18.37 4.19 18.83
#